data_AF-A0A6G0HT20-F1
#
_entry.id   AF-A0A6G0HT20-F1
#
_cell.length_a   1.000
_cell.length_b   1.000
_cell.length_c   1.000
_cell.angle_alpha   90.00
_cell.angle_beta   90.00
_cell.angle_gamma   90.00
#
_symmetry.space_group_name_H-M   'P 1'
#
loop_
_entity.id
_entity.type
_entity.pdbx_description
1 polymer ?
#
loop_
_entity_poly.entity_id
_entity_poly.type
_entity_poly.pdbx_seq_one_letter_code
_entity_poly.pdbx_strand_id
1 'polypeptide(L)'
;MASFSSTSFSSVLVGEIVMTPSGQANVIYLAVNESSPGSLLLQLCELLATTPLQGLVFEEERPPPPNRAPLAPMLEFVSAQTGVPVVAVGGGASLGREPQESGSIYLQFTCSTSLQLEVIFEVLEEYDWTSFSVVTTRHHGYEDFLAMVEGMTDGSFIGWEKKSVVILNVTDDPGGARTKRLLKDNEAQVRLLYCSLEEAELIFRAAWAAGQAGPSHMWFAVGPALSGLGLEGLPKALFAIRPQGWRDEPRRRIAKGVSVLTHGAMALWRDKGGHQPLAVRRQLPQRRQPDSQGG
;
A
#
# COMPACT_ATOMS: atom_id res chain seq x y z
N MET A 1 31.89 -7.37 -29.32
CA MET A 1 32.21 -6.90 -27.96
C MET A 1 31.78 -5.45 -27.87
N ALA A 2 30.57 -5.19 -27.37
CA ALA A 2 30.11 -3.83 -27.12
C ALA A 2 30.58 -3.41 -25.73
N SER A 3 31.32 -2.32 -25.67
CA SER A 3 31.84 -1.69 -24.46
C SER A 3 30.69 -1.18 -23.59
N PHE A 4 30.43 -1.83 -22.46
CA PHE A 4 29.59 -1.26 -21.40
C PHE A 4 30.34 -0.07 -20.79
N SER A 5 29.87 1.13 -21.10
CA SER A 5 30.34 2.34 -20.44
C SER A 5 29.74 2.35 -19.03
N SER A 6 30.58 2.14 -18.02
CA SER A 6 30.23 2.28 -16.61
C SER A 6 30.04 3.77 -16.29
N THR A 7 28.82 4.29 -16.46
CA THR A 7 28.43 5.52 -15.79
C THR A 7 28.34 5.25 -14.30
N SER A 8 29.33 5.72 -13.55
CA SER A 8 29.30 5.76 -12.09
C SER A 8 28.15 6.67 -11.66
N PHE A 9 27.04 6.09 -11.22
CA PHE A 9 25.99 6.82 -10.52
C PHE A 9 26.49 7.10 -9.10
N SER A 10 26.92 8.32 -8.82
CA SER A 10 27.20 8.74 -7.44
C SER A 10 25.89 8.86 -6.67
N SER A 11 25.45 7.77 -6.06
CA SER A 11 24.50 7.83 -4.97
C SER A 11 25.23 8.17 -3.68
N VAL A 12 24.73 9.16 -2.95
CA VAL A 12 25.32 9.58 -1.67
C VAL A 12 24.89 8.58 -0.60
N LEU A 13 25.74 7.59 -0.33
CA LEU A 13 25.56 6.65 0.78
C LEU A 13 25.93 7.35 2.09
N VAL A 14 24.93 7.77 2.85
CA VAL A 14 25.12 8.27 4.22
C VAL A 14 24.75 7.16 5.17
N GLY A 15 25.74 6.68 5.92
CA GLY A 15 25.54 5.76 7.04
C GLY A 15 25.26 6.54 8.32
N GLU A 16 24.14 6.24 8.98
CA GLU A 16 23.78 6.82 10.28
C GLU A 16 23.39 5.73 11.27
N ILE A 17 23.77 5.93 12.53
CA ILE A 17 23.30 5.11 13.64
C ILE A 17 21.98 5.71 14.15
N VAL A 18 20.90 4.96 14.00
CA VAL A 18 19.56 5.34 14.45
C VAL A 18 19.17 4.56 15.69
N MET A 19 18.72 5.26 16.73
CA MET A 19 18.17 4.66 17.94
C MET A 19 16.67 4.37 17.76
N THR A 20 16.28 3.11 17.84
CA THR A 20 14.87 2.69 17.86
C THR A 20 14.46 2.26 19.27
N PRO A 21 13.15 2.17 19.57
CA PRO A 21 12.68 1.65 20.86
C PRO A 21 13.16 0.21 21.17
N SER A 22 13.51 -0.57 20.14
CA SER A 22 13.92 -1.97 20.30
C SER A 22 15.44 -2.16 20.33
N GLY A 23 16.21 -1.17 19.88
CA GLY A 23 17.66 -1.25 19.77
C GLY A 23 18.25 -0.28 18.74
N GLN A 24 19.56 -0.35 18.58
CA GLN A 24 20.31 0.46 17.62
C GLN A 24 20.26 -0.17 16.22
N ALA A 25 20.13 0.64 15.18
CA ALA A 25 20.24 0.23 13.79
C ALA A 25 21.30 1.04 13.06
N ASN A 26 22.10 0.39 12.22
CA ASN A 26 22.94 1.07 11.25
C ASN A 26 22.15 1.22 9.95
N VAL A 27 21.86 2.46 9.54
CA VAL A 27 21.00 2.77 8.40
C VAL A 27 21.84 3.38 7.31
N ILE A 28 21.73 2.82 6.10
CA ILE A 28 22.37 3.36 4.90
C ILE A 28 21.28 3.96 4.03
N TYR A 29 21.35 5.26 3.80
CA TYR A 29 20.40 5.96 2.94
C TYR A 29 20.86 5.92 1.48
N LEU A 30 19.95 5.55 0.58
CA LEU A 30 20.16 5.52 -0.86
C LEU A 30 19.00 6.25 -1.55
N ALA A 31 19.29 7.41 -2.16
CA ALA A 31 18.32 8.12 -3.00
C ALA A 31 18.42 7.63 -4.45
N VAL A 32 17.26 7.32 -5.06
CA VAL A 32 17.19 6.81 -6.43
C VAL A 32 16.33 7.75 -7.28
N ASN A 33 16.94 8.45 -8.24
CA ASN A 33 16.25 9.46 -9.06
C ASN A 33 15.50 8.87 -10.27
N GLU A 34 15.98 7.76 -10.85
CA GLU A 34 15.40 7.14 -12.04
C GLU A 34 15.36 5.60 -11.92
N SER A 35 14.36 5.09 -11.21
CA SER A 35 14.17 3.66 -10.98
C SER A 35 13.22 3.01 -12.00
N SER A 36 13.68 2.79 -13.23
CA SER A 36 13.12 1.65 -13.96
C SER A 36 13.28 0.40 -13.08
N PRO A 37 12.36 -0.59 -13.14
CA PRO A 37 12.50 -1.81 -12.33
C PRO A 37 13.87 -2.47 -12.52
N GLY A 38 14.41 -2.47 -13.74
CA GLY A 38 15.72 -3.02 -14.07
C GLY A 38 16.89 -2.25 -13.46
N SER A 39 16.88 -0.91 -13.52
CA SER A 39 17.97 -0.09 -12.94
C SER A 39 18.00 -0.21 -11.43
N LEU A 40 16.84 -0.21 -10.76
CA LEU A 40 16.75 -0.39 -9.32
C LEU A 40 17.19 -1.80 -8.90
N LEU A 41 16.78 -2.83 -9.64
CA LEU A 41 17.20 -4.20 -9.36
C LEU A 41 18.72 -4.35 -9.38
N LEU A 42 19.40 -3.81 -10.41
CA LEU A 42 20.86 -3.86 -10.50
C LEU A 42 21.54 -3.16 -9.31
N GLN A 43 21.04 -1.98 -8.92
CA GLN A 43 21.57 -1.24 -7.77
C GLN A 43 21.37 -2.01 -6.45
N LEU A 44 20.20 -2.62 -6.25
CA LEU A 44 19.94 -3.46 -5.08
C LEU A 44 20.84 -4.69 -5.06
N CYS A 45 21.05 -5.35 -6.20
CA CYS A 45 21.96 -6.49 -6.30
C CYS A 45 23.41 -6.10 -5.95
N GLU A 46 23.90 -4.95 -6.43
CA GLU A 46 25.23 -4.45 -6.08
C GLU A 46 25.35 -4.13 -4.58
N LEU A 47 24.34 -3.49 -4.00
CA LEU A 47 24.30 -3.18 -2.58
C LEU A 47 24.29 -4.46 -1.73
N LEU A 48 23.47 -5.46 -2.09
CA LEU A 48 23.40 -6.74 -1.41
C LEU A 48 24.69 -7.56 -1.53
N ALA A 49 25.39 -7.45 -2.66
CA ALA A 49 26.66 -8.15 -2.87
C ALA A 49 27.82 -7.53 -2.06
N THR A 50 27.78 -6.22 -1.83
CA THR A 50 28.87 -5.46 -1.18
C THR A 50 28.62 -5.22 0.30
N THR A 51 27.36 -5.26 0.73
CA THR A 51 26.93 -4.91 2.09
C THR A 51 26.01 -6.00 2.66
N PRO A 52 26.30 -6.54 3.85
CA PRO A 52 25.41 -7.51 4.50
C PRO A 52 24.19 -6.79 5.06
N LEU A 53 23.18 -6.52 4.23
CA LEU A 53 21.93 -5.87 4.66
C LEU A 53 21.06 -6.86 5.43
N GLN A 54 20.53 -6.45 6.59
CA GLN A 54 19.57 -7.25 7.37
C GLN A 54 18.11 -6.97 6.99
N GLY A 55 17.86 -5.90 6.24
CA GLY A 55 16.52 -5.50 5.82
C GLY A 55 16.59 -4.26 4.94
N LEU A 56 15.54 -4.04 4.16
CA LEU A 56 15.38 -2.91 3.26
C LEU A 56 14.14 -2.12 3.66
N VAL A 57 14.25 -0.80 3.80
CA VAL A 57 13.10 0.10 3.92
C VAL A 57 12.98 0.84 2.61
N PHE A 58 11.83 0.74 1.96
CA PHE A 58 11.59 1.41 0.69
C PHE A 58 10.48 2.45 0.85
N GLU A 59 10.80 3.68 0.47
CA GLU A 59 9.91 4.83 0.55
C GLU A 59 9.75 5.38 -0.86
N GLU A 60 8.50 5.42 -1.32
CA GLU A 60 8.11 6.06 -2.56
C GLU A 60 6.79 6.79 -2.27
N GLU A 61 6.86 8.12 -2.21
CA GLU A 61 5.74 8.95 -1.76
C GLU A 61 4.55 8.89 -2.72
N ARG A 62 4.82 8.93 -4.03
CA ARG A 62 3.79 8.86 -5.07
C ARG A 62 3.95 7.59 -5.88
N PRO A 63 2.86 6.88 -6.20
CA PRO A 63 2.94 5.80 -7.18
C PRO A 63 3.56 6.30 -8.48
N PRO A 64 4.28 5.43 -9.21
CA PRO A 64 4.84 5.79 -10.49
C PRO A 64 3.73 6.28 -11.43
N PRO A 65 4.06 7.18 -12.39
CA PRO A 65 3.10 7.59 -13.40
C PRO A 65 2.57 6.38 -14.17
N PRO A 66 1.37 6.46 -14.78
CA PRO A 66 0.71 5.32 -15.43
C PRO A 66 1.51 4.63 -16.54
N ASN A 67 2.54 5.29 -17.07
CA ASN A 67 3.44 4.74 -18.09
C ASN A 67 4.66 4.01 -17.50
N ARG A 68 4.72 3.80 -16.19
CA ARG A 68 5.84 3.17 -15.51
C ARG A 68 5.35 2.09 -14.56
N ALA A 69 5.92 0.90 -14.72
CA ALA A 69 5.54 -0.26 -13.94
C ALA A 69 5.75 -0.03 -12.42
N PRO A 70 4.84 -0.54 -11.58
CA PRO A 70 5.00 -0.49 -10.12
C PRO A 70 6.26 -1.23 -9.68
N LEU A 71 6.94 -0.70 -8.65
CA LEU A 71 8.17 -1.28 -8.14
C LEU A 71 7.93 -2.40 -7.13
N ALA A 72 6.75 -2.45 -6.50
CA ALA A 72 6.43 -3.40 -5.45
C ALA A 72 6.62 -4.88 -5.87
N PRO A 73 6.17 -5.34 -7.06
CA PRO A 73 6.41 -6.72 -7.50
C PRO A 73 7.91 -7.06 -7.63
N MET A 74 8.74 -6.12 -8.10
CA MET A 74 10.18 -6.32 -8.22
C MET A 74 10.86 -6.35 -6.84
N LEU A 75 10.47 -5.48 -5.91
CA LEU A 75 10.98 -5.49 -4.53
C LEU A 75 10.59 -6.77 -3.78
N GLU A 76 9.36 -7.25 -4.01
CA GLU A 76 8.88 -8.50 -3.46
C GLU A 76 9.68 -9.69 -4.01
N PHE A 77 9.96 -9.71 -5.32
CA PHE A 77 10.84 -10.70 -5.93
C PHE A 77 12.24 -10.68 -5.28
N VAL A 78 12.84 -9.50 -5.08
CA VAL A 78 14.12 -9.37 -4.38
C VAL A 78 14.04 -9.96 -2.97
N SER A 79 12.96 -9.70 -2.23
CA SER A 79 12.75 -10.27 -0.90
C SER A 79 12.69 -11.80 -0.93
N ALA A 80 11.89 -12.38 -1.83
CA ALA A 80 11.76 -13.83 -1.99
C ALA A 80 13.07 -14.52 -2.36
N GLN A 81 13.87 -13.93 -3.26
CA GLN A 81 15.12 -14.52 -3.73
C GLN A 81 16.29 -14.38 -2.73
N THR A 82 16.29 -13.33 -1.91
CA THR A 82 17.41 -13.02 -1.02
C THR A 82 17.13 -13.35 0.44
N GLY A 83 15.86 -13.55 0.80
CA GLY A 83 15.41 -13.65 2.19
C GLY A 83 15.49 -12.34 2.97
N VAL A 84 15.86 -11.23 2.33
CA VAL A 84 15.94 -9.91 2.97
C VAL A 84 14.53 -9.36 3.15
N PRO A 85 14.10 -9.04 4.39
CA PRO A 85 12.81 -8.40 4.62
C PRO A 85 12.77 -7.01 4.01
N VAL A 86 11.68 -6.70 3.30
CA VAL A 86 11.44 -5.39 2.70
C VAL A 86 10.24 -4.75 3.38
N VAL A 87 10.39 -3.52 3.87
CA VAL A 87 9.29 -2.73 4.44
C VAL A 87 9.01 -1.53 3.54
N ALA A 88 7.93 -1.62 2.78
CA ALA A 88 7.37 -0.55 1.97
C ALA A 88 6.59 0.43 2.84
N VAL A 89 7.15 1.62 3.05
CA VAL A 89 6.58 2.62 3.97
C VAL A 89 5.89 3.79 3.27
N GLY A 90 6.08 3.92 1.94
CA GLY A 90 5.46 4.95 1.10
C GLY A 90 4.26 4.43 0.30
N GLY A 91 3.44 5.35 -0.21
CA GLY A 91 2.18 5.04 -0.90
C GLY A 91 2.34 4.40 -2.29
N GLY A 92 3.45 4.65 -2.99
CA GLY A 92 3.77 3.99 -4.27
C GLY A 92 4.32 2.57 -4.12
N ALA A 93 4.98 2.32 -2.99
CA ALA A 93 5.59 1.05 -2.63
C ALA A 93 4.56 0.01 -2.12
N SER A 94 3.38 0.46 -1.71
CA SER A 94 2.36 -0.37 -1.05
C SER A 94 1.46 -1.17 -2.02
N LEU A 95 1.92 -1.46 -3.23
CA LEU A 95 1.16 -2.18 -4.28
C LEU A 95 1.66 -3.62 -4.53
N GLY A 96 2.22 -4.25 -3.52
CA GLY A 96 2.53 -5.68 -3.51
C GLY A 96 1.27 -6.51 -3.78
N ARG A 97 1.48 -7.69 -4.35
CA ARG A 97 0.39 -8.63 -4.62
C ARG A 97 -0.08 -9.31 -3.33
N GLU A 98 -1.32 -9.75 -3.36
CA GLU A 98 -1.93 -10.59 -2.33
C GLU A 98 -2.63 -11.76 -3.03
N PRO A 99 -2.13 -13.01 -2.93
CA PRO A 99 -1.04 -13.48 -2.07
C PRO A 99 0.37 -13.14 -2.59
N GLN A 100 1.33 -13.01 -1.66
CA GLN A 100 2.76 -12.81 -1.96
C GLN A 100 3.44 -14.12 -2.40
N GLU A 101 4.59 -14.02 -3.06
CA GLU A 101 5.43 -15.17 -3.39
C GLU A 101 5.94 -15.89 -2.15
N SER A 102 6.03 -17.22 -2.27
CA SER A 102 6.54 -18.06 -1.20
C SER A 102 7.97 -17.66 -0.81
N GLY A 103 8.21 -17.45 0.48
CA GLY A 103 9.50 -17.02 1.00
C GLY A 103 9.72 -15.50 0.98
N SER A 104 8.83 -14.72 0.36
CA SER A 104 8.86 -13.26 0.45
C SER A 104 8.54 -12.78 1.87
N ILE A 105 9.23 -11.75 2.32
CA ILE A 105 8.95 -11.02 3.56
C ILE A 105 8.74 -9.55 3.18
N TYR A 106 7.64 -9.28 2.47
CA TYR A 106 7.29 -7.94 2.01
C TYR A 106 6.19 -7.33 2.89
N LEU A 107 6.56 -6.35 3.71
CA LEU A 107 5.65 -5.66 4.62
C LEU A 107 5.28 -4.28 4.06
N GLN A 108 4.05 -3.84 4.28
CA GLN A 108 3.55 -2.61 3.69
C GLN A 108 2.81 -1.75 4.73
N PHE A 109 3.06 -0.45 4.74
CA PHE A 109 2.30 0.50 5.56
C PHE A 109 1.03 0.96 4.84
N THR A 110 0.16 -0.01 4.56
CA THR A 110 -1.13 0.20 3.89
C THR A 110 -2.28 -0.36 4.71
N CYS A 111 -3.50 -0.09 4.27
CA CYS A 111 -4.71 -0.73 4.79
C CYS A 111 -5.12 -1.86 3.85
N SER A 112 -5.37 -3.05 4.40
CA SER A 112 -5.91 -4.17 3.63
C SER A 112 -7.27 -3.83 3.04
N THR A 113 -7.62 -4.48 1.92
CA THR A 113 -8.93 -4.31 1.27
C THR A 113 -10.08 -4.59 2.24
N SER A 114 -9.96 -5.62 3.09
CA SER A 114 -10.96 -5.95 4.12
C SER A 114 -11.18 -4.79 5.09
N LEU A 115 -10.11 -4.25 5.67
CA LEU A 115 -10.21 -3.14 6.63
C LEU A 115 -10.76 -1.87 5.97
N GLN A 116 -10.41 -1.63 4.70
CA GLN A 116 -11.00 -0.52 3.95
C GLN A 116 -12.50 -0.71 3.78
N LEU A 117 -12.95 -1.92 3.42
CA LEU A 117 -14.36 -2.21 3.30
C LEU A 117 -15.10 -2.06 4.63
N GLU A 118 -14.55 -2.56 5.75
CA GLU A 118 -15.15 -2.38 7.08
C GLU A 118 -15.45 -0.91 7.36
N VAL A 119 -14.46 -0.04 7.20
CA VAL A 119 -14.63 1.41 7.41
C VAL A 119 -15.60 2.03 6.41
N ILE A 120 -15.62 1.57 5.14
CA ILE A 120 -16.59 2.07 4.15
C ILE A 120 -18.01 1.70 4.57
N PHE A 121 -18.26 0.45 4.96
CA PHE A 121 -19.60 0.00 5.33
C PHE A 121 -20.11 0.69 6.60
N GLU A 122 -19.24 0.98 7.57
CA GLU A 122 -19.58 1.84 8.73
C GLU A 122 -20.00 3.25 8.28
N VAL A 123 -19.30 3.85 7.31
CA VAL A 123 -19.71 5.15 6.74
C VAL A 123 -21.03 5.03 5.98
N LEU A 124 -21.23 3.97 5.20
CA LEU A 124 -22.50 3.80 4.49
C LEU A 124 -23.67 3.62 5.46
N GLU A 125 -23.46 2.93 6.57
CA GLU A 125 -24.47 2.72 7.62
C GLU A 125 -24.81 4.04 8.31
N GLU A 126 -23.82 4.78 8.77
CA GLU A 126 -24.00 6.07 9.47
C GLU A 126 -24.79 7.10 8.64
N TYR A 127 -24.70 7.05 7.31
CA TYR A 127 -25.41 7.95 6.40
C TYR A 127 -26.64 7.33 5.72
N ASP A 128 -27.11 6.16 6.15
CA ASP A 128 -28.23 5.42 5.57
C ASP A 128 -28.10 5.14 4.06
N TRP A 129 -26.86 5.03 3.55
CA TRP A 129 -26.56 4.71 2.17
C TRP A 129 -26.54 3.19 1.93
N THR A 130 -27.68 2.55 2.18
CA THR A 130 -27.82 1.08 2.16
C THR A 130 -27.89 0.47 0.76
N SER A 131 -27.99 1.29 -0.29
CA SER A 131 -28.14 0.85 -1.68
C SER A 131 -26.95 1.29 -2.54
N PHE A 132 -26.22 0.34 -3.12
CA PHE A 132 -24.99 0.61 -3.85
C PHE A 132 -24.77 -0.34 -5.03
N SER A 133 -23.82 -0.01 -5.90
CA SER A 133 -23.30 -0.95 -6.90
C SER A 133 -21.80 -1.17 -6.75
N VAL A 134 -21.33 -2.29 -7.28
CA VAL A 134 -19.90 -2.61 -7.31
C VAL A 134 -19.41 -2.45 -8.74
N VAL A 135 -18.32 -1.71 -8.92
CA VAL A 135 -17.61 -1.53 -10.18
C VAL A 135 -16.21 -2.08 -10.00
N THR A 136 -15.80 -3.01 -10.85
CA THR A 136 -14.46 -3.60 -10.76
C THR A 136 -13.88 -3.86 -12.14
N THR A 137 -12.58 -4.07 -12.19
CA THR A 137 -11.88 -4.62 -13.37
C THR A 137 -11.45 -6.06 -13.08
N ARG A 138 -10.68 -6.67 -14.00
CA ARG A 138 -9.99 -7.93 -13.72
C ARG A 138 -8.62 -7.72 -13.07
N HIS A 139 -8.46 -6.63 -12.32
CA HIS A 139 -7.26 -6.42 -11.51
C HIS A 139 -7.07 -7.58 -10.53
N HIS A 140 -5.83 -7.91 -10.23
CA HIS A 140 -5.50 -8.97 -9.27
C HIS A 140 -6.22 -8.76 -7.94
N GLY A 141 -6.80 -9.81 -7.36
CA GLY A 141 -7.57 -9.75 -6.11
C GLY A 141 -9.03 -9.30 -6.26
N TYR A 142 -9.54 -9.08 -7.48
CA TYR A 142 -10.94 -8.65 -7.66
C TYR A 142 -11.97 -9.69 -7.17
N GLU A 143 -11.68 -10.99 -7.28
CA GLU A 143 -12.59 -12.05 -6.82
C GLU A 143 -12.69 -12.06 -5.29
N ASP A 144 -11.56 -11.90 -4.60
CA ASP A 144 -11.52 -11.77 -3.15
C ASP A 144 -12.26 -10.50 -2.70
N PHE A 145 -12.09 -9.39 -3.41
CA PHE A 145 -12.86 -8.16 -3.18
C PHE A 145 -14.37 -8.39 -3.30
N LEU A 146 -14.82 -9.08 -4.36
CA LEU A 146 -16.24 -9.40 -4.53
C LEU A 146 -16.76 -10.32 -3.40
N ALA A 147 -15.96 -11.30 -2.99
CA ALA A 147 -16.29 -12.21 -1.89
C ALA A 147 -16.35 -11.47 -0.54
N MET A 148 -15.44 -10.52 -0.28
CA MET A 148 -15.45 -9.68 0.92
C MET A 148 -16.71 -8.81 0.97
N VAL A 149 -17.07 -8.16 -0.14
CA VAL A 149 -18.32 -7.38 -0.23
C VAL A 149 -19.53 -8.27 0.02
N GLU A 150 -19.59 -9.46 -0.57
CA GLU A 150 -20.67 -10.42 -0.33
C GLU A 150 -20.77 -10.79 1.15
N GLY A 151 -19.65 -11.15 1.78
CA GLY A 151 -19.61 -11.53 3.19
C GLY A 151 -20.00 -10.43 4.17
N MET A 152 -19.85 -9.15 3.78
CA MET A 152 -20.32 -8.02 4.58
C MET A 152 -21.81 -7.76 4.43
N THR A 153 -22.38 -8.10 3.26
CA THR A 153 -23.80 -7.86 2.97
C THR A 153 -24.72 -9.02 3.30
N ASP A 154 -24.26 -10.26 3.11
CA ASP A 154 -25.08 -11.47 3.25
C ASP A 154 -25.49 -11.68 4.72
N GLY A 155 -26.79 -11.88 4.95
CA GLY A 155 -27.36 -12.05 6.28
C GLY A 155 -27.25 -10.84 7.22
N SER A 156 -26.83 -9.67 6.72
CA SER A 156 -26.70 -8.45 7.53
C SER A 156 -28.08 -7.88 7.92
N PHE A 157 -28.24 -7.48 9.19
CA PHE A 157 -29.47 -6.87 9.71
C PHE A 157 -29.78 -5.49 9.11
N ILE A 158 -28.78 -4.82 8.52
CA ILE A 158 -28.93 -3.50 7.90
C ILE A 158 -29.77 -3.58 6.62
N GLY A 159 -29.79 -4.75 5.96
CA GLY A 159 -30.56 -4.96 4.73
C GLY A 159 -29.93 -4.29 3.50
N TRP A 160 -28.62 -4.44 3.34
CA TRP A 160 -27.86 -3.91 2.21
C TRP A 160 -28.45 -4.32 0.85
N GLU A 161 -28.63 -3.35 -0.05
CA GLU A 161 -29.12 -3.57 -1.41
C GLU A 161 -27.98 -3.39 -2.43
N LYS A 162 -27.33 -4.50 -2.81
CA LYS A 162 -26.36 -4.52 -3.91
C LYS A 162 -27.07 -4.55 -5.27
N LYS A 163 -27.25 -3.39 -5.89
CA LYS A 163 -28.01 -3.20 -7.14
C LYS A 163 -27.41 -3.89 -8.36
N SER A 164 -26.09 -3.83 -8.52
CA SER A 164 -25.40 -4.44 -9.66
C SER A 164 -23.92 -4.63 -9.39
N VAL A 165 -23.31 -5.53 -10.17
CA VAL A 165 -21.87 -5.71 -10.27
C VAL A 165 -21.46 -5.48 -11.72
N VAL A 166 -20.64 -4.45 -11.97
CA VAL A 166 -20.16 -4.07 -13.30
C VAL A 166 -18.67 -4.41 -13.38
N ILE A 167 -18.35 -5.43 -14.20
CA ILE A 167 -16.97 -5.82 -14.48
C ILE A 167 -16.52 -5.17 -15.80
N LEU A 168 -15.60 -4.21 -15.70
CA LEU A 168 -15.06 -3.45 -16.81
C LEU A 168 -13.81 -4.13 -17.39
N ASN A 169 -13.68 -4.07 -18.71
CA ASN A 169 -12.45 -4.42 -19.41
C ASN A 169 -11.99 -3.17 -20.16
N VAL A 170 -11.04 -2.45 -19.59
CA VAL A 170 -10.55 -1.17 -20.13
C VAL A 170 -9.38 -1.34 -21.09
N THR A 171 -8.63 -2.45 -21.00
CA THR A 171 -7.51 -2.73 -21.91
C THR A 171 -7.97 -2.98 -23.34
N ASP A 172 -9.14 -3.60 -23.51
CA ASP A 172 -9.75 -3.88 -24.82
C ASP A 172 -10.72 -2.77 -25.27
N ASP A 173 -10.66 -1.57 -24.67
CA ASP A 173 -11.55 -0.43 -24.95
C ASP A 173 -10.76 0.88 -25.11
N PRO A 174 -9.87 1.00 -26.12
CA PRO A 174 -8.98 2.16 -26.29
C PRO A 174 -9.71 3.51 -26.48
N GLY A 175 -11.01 3.49 -26.81
CA GLY A 175 -11.86 4.67 -26.89
C GLY A 175 -12.76 4.91 -25.68
N GLY A 176 -12.77 3.99 -24.69
CA GLY A 176 -13.62 4.06 -23.51
C GLY A 176 -15.13 3.99 -23.79
N ALA A 177 -15.55 3.63 -25.02
CA ALA A 177 -16.93 3.74 -25.45
C ALA A 177 -17.81 2.69 -24.77
N ARG A 178 -17.29 1.46 -24.62
CA ARG A 178 -17.98 0.39 -23.91
C ARG A 178 -18.07 0.69 -22.43
N THR A 179 -16.96 1.14 -21.85
CA THR A 179 -16.86 1.54 -20.43
C THR A 179 -17.83 2.66 -20.12
N LYS A 180 -17.85 3.71 -20.94
CA LYS A 180 -18.81 4.83 -20.83
C LYS A 180 -20.25 4.33 -20.86
N ARG A 181 -20.60 3.44 -21.80
CA ARG A 181 -21.96 2.90 -21.90
C ARG A 181 -22.35 2.11 -20.66
N LEU A 182 -21.50 1.19 -20.20
CA LEU A 182 -21.77 0.38 -19.00
C LEU A 182 -21.93 1.26 -17.74
N LEU A 183 -21.11 2.30 -17.62
CA LEU A 183 -21.24 3.26 -16.52
C LEU A 183 -22.52 4.09 -16.64
N LYS A 184 -22.92 4.49 -17.86
CA LYS A 184 -24.17 5.21 -18.09
C LYS A 184 -25.40 4.38 -17.73
N ASP A 185 -25.38 3.10 -18.05
CA ASP A 185 -26.47 2.15 -17.77
C ASP A 185 -26.53 1.75 -16.27
N ASN A 186 -25.46 1.99 -15.51
CA ASN A 186 -25.45 1.82 -14.06
C ASN A 186 -26.02 3.08 -13.39
N GLU A 187 -27.23 2.99 -12.85
CA GLU A 187 -27.96 4.11 -12.23
C GLU A 187 -27.73 4.25 -10.71
N ALA A 188 -26.83 3.48 -10.10
CA ALA A 188 -26.62 3.52 -8.66
C ALA A 188 -26.04 4.88 -8.21
N GLN A 189 -26.52 5.44 -7.10
CA GLN A 189 -25.92 6.67 -6.57
C GLN A 189 -24.53 6.41 -5.97
N VAL A 190 -24.40 5.31 -5.21
CA VAL A 190 -23.19 4.89 -4.52
C VAL A 190 -22.49 3.77 -5.27
N ARG A 191 -21.17 3.88 -5.44
CA ARG A 191 -20.35 2.90 -6.15
C ARG A 191 -19.10 2.55 -5.38
N LEU A 192 -18.87 1.27 -5.14
CA LEU A 192 -17.58 0.76 -4.69
C LEU A 192 -16.73 0.44 -5.92
N LEU A 193 -15.53 1.02 -6.03
CA LEU A 193 -14.62 0.82 -7.14
C LEU A 193 -13.37 0.05 -6.71
N TYR A 194 -13.09 -1.06 -7.37
CA TYR A 194 -11.84 -1.82 -7.22
C TYR A 194 -11.13 -1.99 -8.57
N CYS A 195 -9.93 -1.45 -8.70
CA CYS A 195 -9.11 -1.55 -9.92
C CYS A 195 -7.66 -1.13 -9.63
N SER A 196 -6.78 -1.28 -10.62
CA SER A 196 -5.46 -0.63 -10.57
C SER A 196 -5.57 0.89 -10.71
N LEU A 197 -4.49 1.58 -10.35
CA LEU A 197 -4.38 3.03 -10.52
C LEU A 197 -4.50 3.47 -11.99
N GLU A 198 -3.89 2.71 -12.91
CA GLU A 198 -3.91 2.98 -14.36
C GLU A 198 -5.33 2.87 -14.93
N GLU A 199 -6.05 1.81 -14.53
CA GLU A 199 -7.43 1.60 -14.96
C GLU A 199 -8.38 2.65 -14.36
N ALA A 200 -8.16 3.07 -13.11
CA ALA A 200 -8.97 4.10 -12.46
C ALA A 200 -8.99 5.40 -13.26
N GLU A 201 -7.87 5.82 -13.86
CA GLU A 201 -7.82 7.02 -14.70
C GLU A 201 -8.73 6.90 -15.92
N LEU A 202 -8.71 5.75 -16.60
CA LEU A 202 -9.56 5.47 -17.76
C LEU A 202 -11.04 5.40 -17.35
N ILE A 203 -11.34 4.76 -16.22
CA ILE A 203 -12.69 4.62 -15.68
C ILE A 203 -13.27 5.99 -15.32
N PHE A 204 -12.52 6.84 -14.60
CA PHE A 204 -13.02 8.15 -14.21
C PHE A 204 -13.19 9.09 -15.40
N ARG A 205 -12.32 9.01 -16.42
CA ARG A 205 -12.51 9.72 -17.69
C ARG A 205 -13.82 9.29 -18.38
N ALA A 206 -14.10 7.99 -18.42
CA ALA A 206 -15.36 7.48 -18.95
C ALA A 206 -16.57 7.87 -18.10
N ALA A 207 -16.43 7.90 -16.76
CA ALA A 207 -17.47 8.33 -15.82
C ALA A 207 -17.84 9.80 -16.05
N TRP A 208 -16.86 10.69 -16.25
CA TRP A 208 -17.11 12.07 -16.64
C TRP A 208 -17.89 12.16 -17.96
N ALA A 209 -17.46 11.42 -18.97
CA ALA A 209 -18.13 11.38 -20.27
C ALA A 209 -19.57 10.81 -20.20
N ALA A 210 -19.86 9.99 -19.19
CA ALA A 210 -21.16 9.41 -18.91
C ALA A 210 -22.04 10.27 -17.97
N GLY A 211 -21.52 11.35 -17.39
CA GLY A 211 -22.21 12.14 -16.36
C GLY A 211 -22.24 11.49 -14.97
N GLN A 212 -21.47 10.43 -14.77
CA GLN A 212 -21.42 9.61 -13.55
C GLN A 212 -20.35 10.06 -12.54
N ALA A 213 -19.69 11.20 -12.78
CA ALA A 213 -18.64 11.75 -11.91
C ALA A 213 -19.02 13.10 -11.25
N GLY A 214 -20.29 13.49 -11.36
CA GLY A 214 -20.85 14.69 -10.75
C GLY A 214 -21.17 14.54 -9.25
N PRO A 215 -21.72 15.58 -8.60
CA PRO A 215 -22.01 15.57 -7.15
C PRO A 215 -23.09 14.56 -6.74
N SER A 216 -23.94 14.14 -7.68
CA SER A 216 -25.02 13.18 -7.46
C SER A 216 -24.54 11.73 -7.48
N HIS A 217 -23.26 11.46 -7.77
CA HIS A 217 -22.70 10.12 -7.90
C HIS A 217 -21.48 9.99 -7.00
N MET A 218 -21.61 9.17 -5.97
CA MET A 218 -20.59 8.97 -4.95
C MET A 218 -19.77 7.72 -5.27
N TRP A 219 -18.45 7.89 -5.27
CA TRP A 219 -17.49 6.83 -5.52
C TRP A 219 -16.69 6.56 -4.25
N PHE A 220 -16.58 5.29 -3.89
CA PHE A 220 -15.71 4.80 -2.85
C PHE A 220 -14.62 3.97 -3.51
N ALA A 221 -13.40 4.49 -3.51
CA ALA A 221 -12.26 3.75 -4.02
C ALA A 221 -11.78 2.75 -2.97
N VAL A 222 -11.69 1.49 -3.37
CA VAL A 222 -11.33 0.37 -2.51
C VAL A 222 -10.04 -0.25 -3.01
N GLY A 223 -9.11 -0.46 -2.09
CA GLY A 223 -7.87 -1.19 -2.31
C GLY A 223 -6.62 -0.30 -2.14
N PRO A 224 -5.48 -0.90 -1.75
CA PRO A 224 -4.23 -0.18 -1.52
C PRO A 224 -3.79 0.74 -2.67
N ALA A 225 -4.08 0.34 -3.92
CA ALA A 225 -3.76 1.10 -5.13
C ALA A 225 -4.44 2.46 -5.23
N LEU A 226 -5.61 2.61 -4.60
CA LEU A 226 -6.45 3.78 -4.74
C LEU A 226 -6.50 4.63 -3.45
N SER A 227 -5.76 4.26 -2.41
CA SER A 227 -5.66 5.05 -1.19
C SER A 227 -4.95 6.40 -1.42
N GLY A 228 -4.01 6.45 -2.37
CA GLY A 228 -3.15 7.64 -2.61
C GLY A 228 -3.55 8.54 -3.77
N LEU A 229 -4.72 8.33 -4.40
CA LEU A 229 -5.09 8.88 -5.71
C LEU A 229 -4.60 10.31 -5.96
N GLY A 230 -3.54 10.43 -6.75
CA GLY A 230 -3.03 11.68 -7.32
C GLY A 230 -3.36 11.78 -8.80
N LEU A 231 -4.55 11.31 -9.20
CA LEU A 231 -5.00 11.34 -10.59
C LEU A 231 -5.61 12.69 -10.93
N GLU A 232 -5.49 13.08 -12.20
CA GLU A 232 -6.27 14.17 -12.77
C GLU A 232 -7.70 13.70 -13.08
N GLY A 233 -8.68 14.60 -12.96
CA GLY A 233 -10.06 14.31 -13.34
C GLY A 233 -10.80 13.35 -12.39
N LEU A 234 -10.47 13.34 -11.10
CA LEU A 234 -11.22 12.58 -10.09
C LEU A 234 -12.72 13.00 -10.06
N PRO A 235 -13.65 12.10 -9.71
CA PRO A 235 -15.04 12.44 -9.48
C PRO A 235 -15.20 13.51 -8.39
N LYS A 236 -16.26 14.32 -8.49
CA LYS A 236 -16.53 15.38 -7.49
C LYS A 236 -16.79 14.83 -6.08
N ALA A 237 -17.38 13.64 -5.98
CA ALA A 237 -17.66 12.97 -4.72
C ALA A 237 -16.93 11.62 -4.70
N LEU A 238 -15.66 11.65 -4.30
CA LEU A 238 -14.79 10.49 -4.19
C LEU A 238 -14.30 10.34 -2.75
N PHE A 239 -14.50 9.16 -2.19
CA PHE A 239 -14.02 8.75 -0.88
C PHE A 239 -12.95 7.67 -1.05
N ALA A 240 -11.83 7.82 -0.35
CA ALA A 240 -10.76 6.84 -0.33
C ALA A 240 -10.21 6.73 1.09
N ILE A 241 -9.93 5.51 1.53
CA ILE A 241 -9.36 5.27 2.86
C ILE A 241 -7.85 5.31 2.78
N ARG A 242 -7.24 6.00 3.74
CA ARG A 242 -5.80 6.14 3.86
C ARG A 242 -5.33 5.69 5.24
N PRO A 243 -4.20 4.96 5.32
CA PRO A 243 -3.59 4.65 6.61
C PRO A 243 -3.18 5.95 7.30
N GLN A 244 -3.34 6.04 8.63
CA GLN A 244 -3.04 7.26 9.40
C GLN A 244 -1.64 7.86 9.10
N GLY A 245 -0.66 7.02 8.78
CA GLY A 245 0.70 7.42 8.41
C GLY A 245 0.81 8.23 7.11
N TRP A 246 -0.28 8.42 6.36
CA TRP A 246 -0.26 9.19 5.11
C TRP A 246 0.15 10.67 5.29
N ARG A 247 -0.10 11.24 6.47
CA ARG A 247 0.29 12.62 6.82
C ARG A 247 1.72 12.75 7.33
N ASP A 248 2.39 11.63 7.60
CA ASP A 248 3.76 11.65 8.09
C ASP A 248 4.73 12.04 6.97
N GLU A 249 5.76 12.82 7.27
CA GLU A 249 6.84 13.06 6.32
C GLU A 249 7.59 11.76 5.96
N PRO A 250 8.20 11.66 4.76
CA PRO A 250 8.97 10.49 4.33
C PRO A 250 9.96 9.98 5.38
N ARG A 251 10.73 10.88 6.00
CA ARG A 251 11.70 10.53 7.06
C ARG A 251 11.06 9.83 8.24
N ARG A 252 9.86 10.25 8.66
CA ARG A 252 9.13 9.64 9.78
C ARG A 252 8.60 8.26 9.40
N ARG A 253 8.15 8.07 8.16
CA ARG A 253 7.75 6.76 7.63
C ARG A 253 8.94 5.79 7.56
N ILE A 254 10.09 6.26 7.07
CA ILE A 254 11.34 5.48 7.05
C ILE A 254 11.74 5.07 8.46
N ALA A 255 11.76 6.00 9.42
CA ALA A 255 12.11 5.70 10.81
C ALA A 255 11.19 4.62 11.43
N LYS A 256 9.89 4.65 11.12
CA LYS A 256 8.95 3.60 11.52
C LYS A 256 9.28 2.26 10.84
N GLY A 257 9.61 2.25 9.55
CA GLY A 257 10.05 1.04 8.84
C GLY A 257 11.31 0.41 9.45
N VAL A 258 12.32 1.24 9.75
CA VAL A 258 13.54 0.81 10.45
C VAL A 258 13.17 0.24 11.83
N SER A 259 12.26 0.88 12.56
CA SER A 259 11.80 0.36 13.86
C SER A 259 11.12 -1.01 13.75
N VAL A 260 10.36 -1.28 12.69
CA VAL A 260 9.74 -2.60 12.46
C VAL A 260 10.82 -3.67 12.24
N LEU A 261 11.79 -3.39 11.37
CA LEU A 261 12.90 -4.30 11.11
C LEU A 261 13.74 -4.57 12.36
N THR A 262 14.13 -3.52 13.09
CA THR A 262 14.90 -3.66 14.33
C THR A 262 14.13 -4.43 15.38
N HIS A 263 12.82 -4.18 15.51
CA HIS A 263 11.98 -4.94 16.43
C HIS A 263 11.95 -6.42 16.08
N GLY A 264 11.70 -6.76 14.80
CA GLY A 264 11.68 -8.14 14.32
C GLY A 264 13.02 -8.86 14.55
N ALA A 265 14.13 -8.21 14.22
CA ALA A 265 15.47 -8.75 14.45
C ALA A 265 15.75 -9.01 15.94
N MET A 266 15.40 -8.08 16.82
CA MET A 266 15.60 -8.22 18.27
C MET A 266 14.65 -9.24 18.90
N ALA A 267 13.43 -9.38 18.38
CA ALA A 267 12.51 -10.44 18.79
C ALA A 267 13.07 -11.83 18.41
N LEU A 268 13.50 -12.02 17.16
CA LEU A 268 14.10 -13.27 16.69
C LEU A 268 15.38 -13.61 17.47
N TRP A 269 16.21 -12.62 17.76
CA TRP A 269 17.42 -12.83 18.53
C TRP A 269 17.16 -13.28 19.96
N ARG A 270 16.14 -12.70 20.62
CA ARG A 270 15.70 -13.15 21.95
C ARG A 270 15.14 -14.56 21.93
N ASP A 271 14.34 -14.89 20.91
CA ASP A 271 13.77 -16.24 20.74
C ASP A 271 14.86 -17.31 20.58
N LYS A 272 15.97 -16.96 19.91
CA LYS A 272 17.16 -17.82 19.79
C LYS A 272 18.07 -17.83 21.04
N GLY A 273 17.62 -17.31 22.18
CA GLY A 273 18.35 -17.32 23.46
C GLY A 273 19.33 -16.16 23.67
N GLY A 274 19.28 -15.13 22.82
CA GLY A 274 20.09 -13.92 22.96
C GLY A 274 19.69 -13.08 24.18
N HIS A 275 20.65 -12.73 25.04
CA HIS A 275 20.43 -11.91 26.24
C HIS A 275 20.83 -10.45 26.00
N GLN A 276 19.87 -9.52 26.07
CA GLN A 276 20.07 -8.10 25.77
C GLN A 276 21.29 -7.50 26.50
N PRO A 277 22.16 -6.73 25.83
CA PRO A 277 23.27 -6.06 26.50
C PRO A 277 22.72 -5.13 27.59
N LEU A 278 23.25 -5.24 28.81
CA LEU A 278 22.81 -4.54 30.03
C LEU A 278 22.71 -3.00 29.92
N ALA A 279 23.22 -2.39 28.85
CA ALA A 279 23.28 -0.95 28.66
C ALA A 279 21.92 -0.28 28.35
N VAL A 280 20.95 -0.99 27.76
CA VAL A 280 19.66 -0.37 27.34
C VAL A 280 18.63 -0.30 28.47
N ARG A 281 18.84 -1.01 29.59
CA ARG A 281 17.89 -1.07 30.70
C ARG A 281 17.77 0.23 31.52
N ARG A 282 18.64 1.21 31.29
CA ARG A 282 18.69 2.46 32.07
C ARG A 282 17.87 3.64 31.52
N GLN A 283 17.22 3.53 30.36
CA GLN A 283 16.55 4.67 29.72
C GLN A 283 15.02 4.63 29.64
N LEU A 284 14.34 3.59 30.13
CA LEU A 284 12.89 3.68 30.34
C LEU A 284 12.57 4.29 31.72
N PRO A 285 11.79 5.38 31.81
CA PRO A 285 11.31 5.86 33.09
C PRO A 285 10.37 4.82 33.68
N GLN A 286 10.75 4.23 34.81
CA GLN A 286 9.89 3.32 35.56
C GLN A 286 8.61 4.08 35.96
N ARG A 287 7.45 3.65 35.45
CA ARG A 287 6.15 4.07 35.99
C ARG A 287 6.12 3.66 37.46
N ARG A 288 6.10 4.64 38.37
CA ARG A 288 5.79 4.39 39.79
C ARG A 288 4.34 3.93 39.87
N GLN A 289 4.12 2.72 40.39
CA GLN A 289 2.81 2.33 40.91
C GLN A 289 2.55 3.09 42.22
N PRO A 290 1.32 3.53 42.50
CA PRO A 290 0.98 4.12 43.79
C PRO A 290 0.88 3.02 44.85
N ASP A 291 1.55 3.24 45.99
CA ASP A 291 1.48 2.36 47.15
C ASP A 291 0.04 2.32 47.69
N SER A 292 -0.55 1.13 47.67
CA SER A 292 -1.76 0.83 48.42
C SER A 292 -1.40 0.71 49.91
N GLN A 293 -1.61 1.77 50.68
CA GLN A 293 -1.70 1.66 52.13
C GLN A 293 -3.07 1.09 52.51
N GLY A 294 -3.07 -0.03 53.22
CA GLY A 294 -4.21 -0.54 53.96
C GLY A 294 -3.82 -0.70 55.43
N GLY A 295 -4.79 -0.48 56.32
CA GLY A 295 -4.68 -0.76 57.76
C GLY A 295 -4.46 0.47 58.62
#